data_AF-Q6KH32-F1
#
_entry.id   AF-Q6KH32-F1
#
_cell.length_a   1.000
_cell.length_b   1.000
_cell.length_c   1.000
_cell.angle_alpha   90.00
_cell.angle_beta   90.00
_cell.angle_gamma   90.00
#
_symmetry.space_group_name_H-M   'P 1'
#
loop_
_entity.id
_entity.type
_entity.pdbx_description
1 polymer ?
#
loop_
_entity_poly.entity_id
_entity_poly.type
_entity_poly.pdbx_seq_one_letter_code
_entity_poly.pdbx_strand_id
1 'polypeptide(L)'
;MKSFLNGNERISKNSIADIKLPNDRELETIIPKINAYHKEGKVTKVILQKIEKDVVLKRKNKGVLDLIYIESKTLEIEHIFPQNPQKISDTVEKENGNENNHINQIGNLILVESEINQELSNNIFATKKETLKKFKEKGKLFISNNEILNENEWTKKQIEKRTKNIIKKIKKLYPYF
;
A
#
# COMPACT_ATOMS: atom_id res chain seq x y z
N MET A 1 -54.70 6.11 -8.51
CA MET A 1 -54.71 4.71 -8.05
C MET A 1 -53.43 4.05 -8.57
N LYS A 2 -52.71 3.39 -7.65
CA LYS A 2 -51.38 2.78 -7.82
C LYS A 2 -51.33 1.78 -8.98
N SER A 3 -50.26 1.78 -9.76
CA SER A 3 -49.65 0.51 -10.18
C SER A 3 -48.13 0.61 -10.07
N PHE A 4 -47.56 -0.48 -9.56
CA PHE A 4 -46.25 -0.58 -8.96
C PHE A 4 -45.20 -0.78 -10.06
N LEU A 5 -44.21 0.10 -10.12
CA LEU A 5 -42.94 -0.22 -10.78
C LEU A 5 -42.17 -1.14 -9.83
N ASN A 6 -42.27 -2.44 -10.12
CA ASN A 6 -41.48 -3.50 -9.51
C ASN A 6 -39.99 -3.14 -9.60
N GLY A 7 -39.36 -3.09 -8.43
CA GLY A 7 -37.92 -2.99 -8.32
C GLY A 7 -37.28 -4.26 -8.86
N ASN A 8 -36.40 -4.11 -9.85
CA ASN A 8 -35.27 -5.01 -10.12
C ASN A 8 -34.30 -4.45 -11.17
N GLU A 9 -34.04 -3.14 -11.16
CA GLU A 9 -32.92 -2.56 -11.91
C GLU A 9 -32.13 -1.59 -11.03
N ARG A 10 -31.64 -2.09 -9.89
CA ARG A 10 -30.38 -1.59 -9.37
C ARG A 10 -29.30 -2.52 -9.90
N ILE A 11 -28.93 -2.33 -11.17
CA ILE A 11 -27.65 -2.82 -11.69
C ILE A 11 -26.61 -2.28 -10.71
N SER A 12 -26.05 -3.13 -9.85
CA SER A 12 -25.04 -2.69 -8.91
C SER A 12 -23.89 -2.19 -9.77
N LYS A 13 -23.61 -0.88 -9.76
CA LYS A 13 -22.48 -0.28 -10.49
C LYS A 13 -21.11 -0.77 -10.00
N ASN A 14 -21.08 -1.82 -9.18
CA ASN A 14 -19.91 -2.42 -8.53
C ASN A 14 -19.51 -3.77 -9.16
N SER A 15 -19.91 -4.00 -10.41
CA SER A 15 -19.41 -5.09 -11.25
C SER A 15 -18.72 -4.50 -12.48
N ILE A 16 -17.43 -4.81 -12.67
CA ILE A 16 -16.77 -4.62 -13.96
C ILE A 16 -16.84 -5.97 -14.65
N ALA A 17 -17.59 -6.07 -15.76
CA ALA A 17 -17.72 -7.31 -16.53
C ALA A 17 -17.96 -8.55 -15.65
N ASP A 18 -19.05 -8.53 -14.86
CA ASP A 18 -19.49 -9.60 -13.95
C ASP A 18 -18.59 -9.91 -12.73
N ILE A 19 -17.49 -9.17 -12.53
CA ILE A 19 -16.65 -9.31 -11.34
C ILE A 19 -17.22 -8.46 -10.21
N LYS A 20 -17.80 -9.10 -9.18
CA LYS A 20 -18.19 -8.45 -7.93
C LYS A 20 -16.94 -7.88 -7.23
N LEU A 21 -16.88 -6.56 -7.07
CA LEU A 21 -15.82 -5.92 -6.28
C LEU A 21 -16.11 -6.08 -4.77
N PRO A 22 -15.09 -6.35 -3.93
CA PRO A 22 -15.25 -6.56 -2.49
C PRO A 22 -15.66 -5.29 -1.73
N ASN A 23 -16.82 -5.31 -1.07
CA ASN A 23 -17.34 -4.18 -0.28
C ASN A 23 -16.40 -3.75 0.85
N ASP A 24 -16.64 -2.55 1.41
CA ASP A 24 -15.85 -2.00 2.51
C ASP A 24 -15.55 -2.97 3.67
N ARG A 25 -16.53 -3.80 4.06
CA ARG A 25 -16.38 -4.79 5.14
C ARG A 25 -15.55 -6.00 4.69
N GLU A 26 -15.74 -6.44 3.46
CA GLU A 26 -14.90 -7.47 2.81
C GLU A 26 -13.45 -6.95 2.70
N LEU A 27 -13.28 -5.68 2.31
CA LEU A 27 -12.15 -4.75 2.51
C LEU A 27 -11.31 -5.05 3.74
N GLU A 28 -11.94 -4.72 4.86
CA GLU A 28 -11.36 -4.75 6.20
C GLU A 28 -11.05 -6.18 6.68
N THR A 29 -11.72 -7.19 6.12
CA THR A 29 -11.54 -8.59 6.51
C THR A 29 -10.44 -9.29 5.70
N ILE A 30 -10.34 -9.00 4.40
CA ILE A 30 -9.47 -9.71 3.46
C ILE A 30 -8.07 -9.11 3.47
N ILE A 31 -7.94 -7.79 3.29
CA ILE A 31 -6.63 -7.13 3.08
C ILE A 31 -5.61 -7.41 4.20
N PRO A 32 -5.99 -7.47 5.50
CA PRO A 32 -5.03 -7.79 6.54
C PRO A 32 -4.49 -9.24 6.50
N LYS A 33 -5.14 -10.15 5.76
CA LYS A 33 -4.80 -11.59 5.76
C LYS A 33 -4.14 -12.06 4.47
N ILE A 34 -4.08 -11.23 3.44
CA ILE A 34 -3.49 -11.62 2.15
C ILE A 34 -1.98 -11.44 2.16
N ASN A 35 -1.30 -12.28 1.40
CA ASN A 35 0.04 -12.02 0.93
C ASN A 35 -0.05 -10.94 -0.16
N ALA A 36 0.39 -9.71 0.10
CA ALA A 36 0.28 -8.61 -0.84
C ALA A 36 1.52 -8.47 -1.76
N TYR A 37 2.53 -9.33 -1.62
CA TYR A 37 3.80 -9.21 -2.36
C TYR A 37 3.89 -10.16 -3.56
N HIS A 38 3.52 -11.43 -3.42
CA HIS A 38 3.73 -12.43 -4.47
C HIS A 38 2.68 -12.36 -5.60
N LYS A 39 1.66 -13.23 -5.61
CA LYS A 39 0.68 -13.32 -6.71
C LYS A 39 -0.08 -11.99 -6.88
N GLU A 40 -0.23 -11.27 -5.79
CA GLU A 40 -0.94 -10.02 -5.63
C GLU A 40 -0.05 -8.80 -5.87
N GLY A 41 1.27 -8.96 -6.02
CA GLY A 41 2.22 -7.85 -6.14
C GLY A 41 1.89 -6.88 -7.26
N LYS A 42 1.35 -7.36 -8.39
CA LYS A 42 0.88 -6.48 -9.48
C LYS A 42 -0.28 -5.59 -9.03
N VAL A 43 -1.25 -6.15 -8.31
CA VAL A 43 -2.41 -5.41 -7.78
C VAL A 43 -1.96 -4.43 -6.70
N THR A 44 -1.09 -4.85 -5.79
CA THR A 44 -0.49 -4.00 -4.76
C THR A 44 0.22 -2.81 -5.37
N LYS A 45 1.02 -3.01 -6.42
CA LYS A 45 1.72 -1.95 -7.14
C LYS A 45 0.74 -0.91 -7.69
N VAL A 46 -0.34 -1.37 -8.34
CA VAL A 46 -1.39 -0.49 -8.88
C VAL A 46 -2.09 0.29 -7.77
N ILE A 47 -2.41 -0.35 -6.63
CA ILE A 47 -3.05 0.31 -5.48
C ILE A 47 -2.13 1.39 -4.92
N LEU A 48 -0.85 1.08 -4.65
CA LEU A 48 0.11 2.04 -4.10
C LEU A 48 0.37 3.20 -5.07
N GLN A 49 0.45 2.93 -6.37
CA GLN A 49 0.54 3.97 -7.41
C GLN A 49 -0.67 4.91 -7.40
N LYS A 50 -1.90 4.37 -7.31
CA LYS A 50 -3.12 5.19 -7.23
C LYS A 50 -3.18 6.01 -5.95
N ILE A 51 -2.75 5.45 -4.83
CA ILE A 51 -2.64 6.17 -3.56
C ILE A 51 -1.66 7.34 -3.68
N GLU A 52 -0.49 7.14 -4.30
CA GLU A 52 0.48 8.21 -4.51
C GLU A 52 -0.09 9.32 -5.40
N LYS A 53 -0.69 8.97 -6.54
CA LYS A 53 -1.34 9.94 -7.43
C LYS A 53 -2.44 10.74 -6.73
N ASP A 54 -3.28 10.09 -5.93
CA ASP A 54 -4.32 10.77 -5.14
C ASP A 54 -3.74 11.75 -4.12
N VAL A 55 -2.64 11.38 -3.44
CA VAL A 55 -1.92 12.25 -2.52
C VAL A 55 -1.34 13.47 -3.25
N VAL A 56 -0.73 13.27 -4.42
CA VAL A 56 -0.19 14.36 -5.26
C VAL A 56 -1.30 15.31 -5.72
N LEU A 57 -2.41 14.78 -6.25
CA LEU A 57 -3.53 15.56 -6.80
C LEU A 57 -4.24 16.43 -5.76
N LYS A 58 -4.22 16.02 -4.49
CA LYS A 58 -4.83 16.77 -3.37
C LYS A 58 -3.95 17.90 -2.85
N ARG A 59 -2.69 18.03 -3.30
CA ARG A 59 -1.83 19.16 -2.90
C ARG A 59 -2.32 20.45 -3.56
N LYS A 60 -2.22 21.57 -2.83
CA LYS A 60 -2.61 22.91 -3.31
C LYS A 60 -1.94 23.27 -4.64
N ASN A 61 -0.69 22.86 -4.82
CA ASN A 61 0.06 23.00 -6.06
C ASN A 61 0.01 21.65 -6.80
N LYS A 62 -1.08 21.39 -7.53
CA LYS A 62 -1.26 20.16 -8.34
C LYS A 62 -0.02 19.94 -9.21
N GLY A 63 0.86 19.04 -8.78
CA GLY A 63 2.14 18.80 -9.46
C GLY A 63 1.94 17.96 -10.71
N VAL A 64 1.61 18.58 -11.84
CA VAL A 64 1.60 17.90 -13.14
C VAL A 64 2.97 17.22 -13.39
N LEU A 65 4.05 17.89 -13.00
CA LEU A 65 5.40 17.33 -13.04
C LEU A 65 5.57 16.10 -12.15
N ASP A 66 4.99 16.07 -10.95
CA ASP A 66 5.05 14.92 -10.04
C ASP A 66 4.29 13.71 -10.63
N LEU A 67 3.16 13.96 -11.31
CA LEU A 67 2.40 12.91 -11.99
C LEU A 67 3.17 12.32 -13.18
N ILE A 68 3.75 13.19 -14.02
CA ILE A 68 4.62 12.77 -15.13
C ILE A 68 5.81 11.99 -14.58
N TYR A 69 6.40 12.45 -13.47
CA TYR A 69 7.49 11.74 -12.80
C TYR A 69 7.08 10.32 -12.44
N ILE A 70 5.98 10.13 -11.71
CA ILE A 70 5.47 8.81 -11.32
C ILE A 70 5.25 7.89 -12.54
N GLU A 71 4.73 8.42 -13.64
CA GLU A 71 4.45 7.64 -14.85
C GLU A 71 5.70 7.30 -15.68
N SER A 72 6.74 8.13 -15.60
CA SER A 72 7.99 7.97 -16.36
C SER A 72 8.98 6.97 -15.75
N LYS A 73 8.71 6.45 -14.55
CA LYS A 73 9.68 5.66 -13.77
C LYS A 73 9.37 4.17 -13.72
N THR A 74 10.43 3.38 -13.65
CA THR A 74 10.34 1.96 -13.29
C THR A 74 10.18 1.85 -11.78
N LEU A 75 8.95 1.57 -11.36
CA LEU A 75 8.58 1.46 -9.95
C LEU A 75 8.57 0.01 -9.49
N GLU A 76 8.96 -0.22 -8.25
CA GLU A 76 9.06 -1.55 -7.64
C GLU A 76 8.40 -1.53 -6.26
N ILE A 77 7.97 -2.72 -5.83
CA ILE A 77 7.51 -2.93 -4.46
C ILE A 77 8.71 -3.26 -3.62
N GLU A 78 8.82 -2.58 -2.49
CA GLU A 78 9.86 -2.81 -1.51
C GLU A 78 9.26 -3.02 -0.11
N HIS A 79 9.88 -3.88 0.68
CA HIS A 79 9.46 -4.14 2.06
C HIS A 79 10.14 -3.15 3.02
N ILE A 80 9.40 -2.57 3.97
CA ILE A 80 9.97 -1.66 4.98
C ILE A 80 10.73 -2.46 6.03
N PHE A 81 10.09 -3.48 6.58
CA PHE A 81 10.75 -4.50 7.39
C PHE A 81 11.31 -5.59 6.46
N PRO A 82 12.55 -6.06 6.66
CA PRO A 82 13.22 -7.00 5.77
C PRO A 82 12.35 -8.22 5.43
N GLN A 83 12.36 -8.63 4.17
CA GLN A 83 11.69 -9.87 3.76
C GLN A 83 12.37 -11.08 4.40
N ASN A 84 13.70 -11.07 4.47
CA ASN A 84 14.52 -12.17 4.97
C ASN A 84 15.43 -11.69 6.13
N PRO A 85 14.90 -11.34 7.31
CA PRO A 85 15.70 -10.77 8.40
C PRO A 85 16.86 -11.69 8.79
N GLN A 86 18.10 -11.18 8.75
CA GLN A 86 19.30 -11.97 9.02
C GLN A 86 19.58 -12.18 10.51
N LYS A 87 19.06 -11.32 11.40
CA LYS A 87 19.24 -11.43 12.85
C LYS A 87 17.93 -11.73 13.56
N ILE A 88 18.00 -12.51 14.63
CA ILE A 88 16.84 -12.90 15.46
C ILE A 88 16.19 -11.66 16.10
N SER A 89 16.97 -10.66 16.53
CA SER A 89 16.47 -9.38 17.05
C SER A 89 15.64 -8.58 16.06
N ASP A 90 15.86 -8.84 14.77
CA ASP A 90 15.20 -8.15 13.68
C ASP A 90 13.95 -8.92 13.26
N THR A 91 13.39 -9.81 14.09
CA THR A 91 12.16 -10.55 13.77
C THR A 91 10.94 -9.86 14.35
N VAL A 92 9.98 -9.51 13.49
CA VAL A 92 8.58 -9.40 13.93
C VAL A 92 8.20 -10.80 14.40
N GLU A 93 7.77 -10.94 15.65
CA GLU A 93 7.48 -12.21 16.32
C GLU A 93 7.04 -13.28 15.33
N LYS A 94 7.87 -14.32 15.18
CA LYS A 94 7.51 -15.53 14.42
C LYS A 94 6.41 -16.23 15.22
N GLU A 95 5.16 -15.82 15.05
CA GLU A 95 4.02 -16.52 15.63
C GLU A 95 3.98 -17.95 15.05
N ASN A 96 4.33 -18.89 15.92
CA ASN A 96 4.22 -20.35 15.81
C ASN A 96 3.52 -20.87 14.55
N GLY A 97 4.31 -21.30 13.56
CA GLY A 97 3.86 -22.17 12.46
C GLY A 97 3.19 -21.48 11.26
N ASN A 98 2.92 -20.17 11.31
CA ASN A 98 2.48 -19.38 10.16
C ASN A 98 3.59 -18.41 9.75
N GLU A 99 4.65 -18.93 9.14
CA GLU A 99 5.74 -18.12 8.64
C GLU A 99 5.19 -17.01 7.71
N ASN A 100 5.51 -15.74 8.03
CA ASN A 100 5.40 -14.58 7.13
C ASN A 100 4.05 -13.86 6.99
N ASN A 101 3.06 -14.06 7.86
CA ASN A 101 1.73 -13.43 7.67
C ASN A 101 1.80 -11.88 7.67
N HIS A 102 2.67 -11.27 8.48
CA HIS A 102 2.81 -9.80 8.55
C HIS A 102 3.85 -9.23 7.59
N ILE A 103 4.89 -9.99 7.24
CA ILE A 103 5.98 -9.52 6.37
C ILE A 103 5.44 -9.12 5.01
N ASN A 104 4.53 -9.91 4.46
CA ASN A 104 3.96 -9.67 3.13
C ASN A 104 2.65 -8.86 3.17
N GLN A 105 2.23 -8.32 4.32
CA GLN A 105 1.07 -7.44 4.38
C GLN A 105 1.33 -6.14 3.64
N ILE A 106 0.29 -5.58 3.01
CA ILE A 106 0.39 -4.31 2.27
C ILE A 106 0.91 -3.15 3.14
N GLY A 107 0.66 -3.19 4.45
CA GLY A 107 1.23 -2.23 5.39
C GLY A 107 2.75 -2.25 5.48
N ASN A 108 3.40 -3.37 5.17
CA ASN A 108 4.86 -3.48 5.12
C ASN A 108 5.44 -3.12 3.74
N LEU A 109 4.59 -2.83 2.74
CA LEU A 109 5.01 -2.62 1.36
C LEU A 109 4.95 -1.14 0.99
N ILE A 110 5.97 -0.70 0.26
CA ILE A 110 6.07 0.64 -0.31
C ILE A 110 6.33 0.55 -1.80
N LEU A 111 5.98 1.62 -2.49
CA LEU A 111 6.36 1.83 -3.87
C LEU A 111 7.58 2.74 -3.91
N VAL A 112 8.62 2.34 -4.62
CA VAL A 112 9.87 3.11 -4.78
C VAL A 112 10.40 2.95 -6.21
N GLU A 113 11.35 3.78 -6.60
CA GLU A 113 12.12 3.58 -7.84
C GLU A 113 13.10 2.40 -7.69
N SER A 114 13.44 1.73 -8.80
CA SER A 114 14.38 0.60 -8.80
C SER A 114 15.75 0.94 -8.16
N GLU A 115 16.28 2.14 -8.41
CA GLU A 115 17.52 2.66 -7.77
C GLU A 115 17.39 2.67 -6.23
N ILE A 116 16.25 3.16 -5.73
CA ILE A 116 15.98 3.23 -4.28
C ILE A 116 15.81 1.81 -3.72
N ASN A 117 15.11 0.92 -4.44
CA ASN A 117 14.93 -0.46 -4.01
C ASN A 117 16.27 -1.19 -3.84
N GLN A 118 17.18 -1.02 -4.80
CA GLN A 118 18.52 -1.61 -4.73
C GLN A 118 19.32 -1.11 -3.51
N GLU A 119 19.23 0.18 -3.17
CA GLU A 119 19.89 0.73 -1.98
C GLU A 119 19.24 0.28 -0.67
N LEU A 120 17.92 0.11 -0.63
CA LEU A 120 17.21 -0.36 0.55
C LEU A 120 17.53 -1.83 0.82
N SER A 121 17.48 -2.67 -0.21
CA SER A 121 17.81 -4.10 -0.15
C SER A 121 17.12 -4.79 1.03
N ASN A 122 17.72 -5.84 1.60
CA ASN A 122 17.18 -6.55 2.75
C ASN A 122 17.70 -5.97 4.09
N ASN A 123 18.04 -4.68 4.13
CA ASN A 123 18.56 -4.01 5.33
C ASN A 123 17.50 -3.84 6.42
N ILE A 124 17.93 -3.72 7.67
CA ILE A 124 17.05 -3.42 8.81
C ILE A 124 16.36 -2.05 8.66
N PHE A 125 15.23 -1.88 9.33
CA PHE A 125 14.43 -0.66 9.25
C PHE A 125 15.23 0.61 9.54
N ALA A 126 16.09 0.61 10.57
CA ALA A 126 16.91 1.77 10.92
C ALA A 126 17.78 2.24 9.74
N THR A 127 18.46 1.31 9.06
CA THR A 127 19.26 1.60 7.86
C THR A 127 18.37 2.08 6.71
N LYS A 128 17.24 1.39 6.45
CA LYS A 128 16.29 1.77 5.40
C LYS A 128 15.74 3.18 5.62
N LYS A 129 15.42 3.55 6.86
CA LYS A 129 14.93 4.88 7.23
C LYS A 129 15.92 5.97 6.87
N GLU A 130 17.21 5.77 7.13
CA GLU A 130 18.25 6.75 6.74
C GLU A 130 18.40 6.85 5.22
N THR A 131 18.34 5.74 4.49
CA THR A 131 18.32 5.74 3.01
C THR A 131 17.10 6.51 2.48
N LEU A 132 15.91 6.26 3.01
CA LEU A 132 14.69 6.97 2.63
C LEU A 132 14.77 8.48 2.91
N LYS A 133 15.39 8.90 4.02
CA LYS A 133 15.64 10.32 4.31
C LYS A 133 16.53 10.96 3.25
N LYS A 134 17.64 10.33 2.87
CA LYS A 134 18.54 10.82 1.81
C LYS A 134 17.79 11.00 0.48
N PHE A 135 16.94 10.04 0.11
CA PHE A 135 16.14 10.15 -1.11
C PHE A 135 15.03 11.20 -1.02
N LYS A 136 14.48 11.45 0.18
CA LYS A 136 13.56 12.56 0.41
C LYS A 136 14.22 13.91 0.20
N GLU A 137 15.44 14.10 0.70
CA GLU A 137 16.23 15.33 0.51
C GLU A 137 16.54 15.58 -0.96
N LYS A 138 16.74 14.50 -1.75
CA LYS A 138 16.89 14.54 -3.20
C LYS A 138 15.57 14.73 -3.97
N GLY A 139 14.43 14.84 -3.28
CA GLY A 139 13.10 14.96 -3.91
C GLY A 139 12.59 13.69 -4.62
N LYS A 140 13.21 12.52 -4.37
CA LYS A 140 12.85 11.25 -5.02
C LYS A 140 11.91 10.37 -4.18
N LEU A 141 11.68 10.70 -2.91
CA LEU A 141 10.77 9.92 -2.07
C LEU A 141 9.30 10.27 -2.35
N PHE A 142 8.51 9.26 -2.70
CA PHE A 142 7.06 9.36 -2.81
C PHE A 142 6.39 9.82 -1.52
N ILE A 143 5.40 10.69 -1.67
CA ILE A 143 4.80 11.43 -0.56
C ILE A 143 4.03 10.49 0.36
N SER A 144 3.39 9.46 -0.19
CA SER A 144 2.69 8.41 0.56
C SER A 144 3.61 7.58 1.47
N ASN A 145 4.93 7.68 1.29
CA ASN A 145 5.93 7.03 2.13
C ASN A 145 6.46 7.94 3.25
N ASN A 146 6.13 9.24 3.27
CA ASN A 146 6.64 10.17 4.29
C ASN A 146 6.31 9.76 5.72
N GLU A 147 5.17 9.11 5.96
CA GLU A 147 4.77 8.68 7.31
C GLU A 147 5.75 7.69 7.95
N ILE A 148 6.50 6.94 7.13
CA ILE A 148 7.48 5.95 7.58
C ILE A 148 8.64 6.62 8.31
N LEU A 149 9.01 7.82 7.87
CA LEU A 149 10.10 8.59 8.49
C LEU A 149 9.76 9.08 9.90
N ASN A 150 8.48 9.09 10.27
CA ASN A 150 8.02 9.50 11.60
C ASN A 150 8.00 8.36 12.61
N GLU A 151 8.18 7.10 12.19
CA GLU A 151 8.17 5.94 13.07
C GLU A 151 9.60 5.62 13.54
N ASN A 152 9.78 5.30 14.83
CA ASN A 152 11.10 4.96 15.39
C ASN A 152 11.51 3.51 15.11
N GLU A 153 10.52 2.65 14.94
CA GLU A 153 10.66 1.21 14.70
C GLU A 153 9.60 0.78 13.68
N TRP A 154 9.79 -0.40 13.09
CA TRP A 154 8.81 -0.98 12.17
C TRP A 154 8.50 -2.42 12.55
N THR A 155 7.50 -2.58 13.40
CA THR A 155 7.05 -3.86 13.92
C THR A 155 5.68 -4.24 13.35
N LYS A 156 5.14 -5.40 13.77
CA LYS A 156 3.75 -5.81 13.51
C LYS A 156 2.75 -4.68 13.77
N LYS A 157 2.93 -3.93 14.86
CA LYS A 157 2.05 -2.82 15.23
C LYS A 157 2.02 -1.72 14.16
N GLN A 158 3.18 -1.32 13.63
CA GLN A 158 3.27 -0.32 12.57
C GLN A 158 2.70 -0.86 11.24
N ILE A 159 2.96 -2.13 10.91
CA ILE A 159 2.42 -2.79 9.72
C ILE A 159 0.89 -2.82 9.76
N GLU A 160 0.28 -3.21 10.88
CA GLU A 160 -1.17 -3.26 11.04
C GLU A 160 -1.80 -1.86 11.01
N LYS A 161 -1.16 -0.88 11.67
CA LYS A 161 -1.58 0.53 11.65
C LYS A 161 -1.57 1.06 10.22
N ARG A 162 -0.49 0.85 9.46
CA ARG A 162 -0.39 1.27 8.07
C ARG A 162 -1.37 0.52 7.17
N THR A 163 -1.57 -0.77 7.38
CA THR A 163 -2.59 -1.56 6.66
C THR A 163 -3.98 -0.95 6.80
N LYS A 164 -4.39 -0.59 8.03
CA LYS A 164 -5.67 0.10 8.28
C LYS A 164 -5.74 1.45 7.56
N ASN A 165 -4.65 2.21 7.51
CA ASN A 165 -4.60 3.49 6.79
C ASN A 165 -4.72 3.30 5.27
N ILE A 166 -4.08 2.27 4.71
CA ILE A 166 -4.18 1.93 3.29
C ILE A 166 -5.60 1.51 2.94
N ILE A 167 -6.26 0.68 3.75
CA ILE A 167 -7.68 0.30 3.55
C ILE A 167 -8.57 1.55 3.51
N LYS A 168 -8.39 2.49 4.46
CA LYS A 168 -9.13 3.77 4.44
C LYS A 168 -8.90 4.57 3.16
N LYS A 169 -7.69 4.55 2.60
CA LYS A 169 -7.39 5.21 1.32
C LYS A 169 -8.05 4.49 0.14
N ILE A 170 -8.01 3.15 0.11
CA ILE A 170 -8.70 2.34 -0.92
C ILE A 170 -10.19 2.63 -0.94
N LYS A 171 -10.86 2.61 0.23
CA LYS A 171 -12.29 2.93 0.36
C LYS A 171 -12.66 4.31 -0.18
N LYS A 172 -11.78 5.30 -0.02
CA LYS A 172 -11.97 6.64 -0.59
C LYS A 172 -11.77 6.69 -2.10
N LEU A 173 -10.88 5.87 -2.65
CA LEU A 173 -10.63 5.77 -4.08
C LEU A 173 -11.75 5.02 -4.82
N TYR A 174 -12.41 4.08 -4.13
CA TYR A 174 -13.47 3.23 -4.67
C TYR A 174 -14.66 3.20 -3.71
N PRO A 175 -15.41 4.32 -3.57
CA PRO A 175 -16.54 4.38 -2.66
C PRO A 175 -17.64 3.39 -3.09
N TYR A 176 -18.10 2.58 -2.15
CA TYR A 176 -19.33 1.79 -2.30
C TYR A 176 -20.53 2.74 -2.16
N PHE A 177 -21.34 2.83 -3.22
CA PHE A 177 -22.62 3.55 -3.25
C PHE A 177 -23.81 2.60 -3.08
#